data_AF-A0A4Y2SMA7-F1
#
_entry.id   AF-A0A4Y2SMA7-F1
#
_cell.length_a   1.000
_cell.length_b   1.000
_cell.length_c   1.000
_cell.angle_alpha   90.00
_cell.angle_beta   90.00
_cell.angle_gamma   90.00
#
_symmetry.space_group_name_H-M   'P 1'
#
loop_
_entity.id
_entity.type
_entity.pdbx_description
1 polymer ?
#
loop_
_entity_poly.entity_id
_entity_poly.type
_entity_poly.pdbx_seq_one_letter_code
_entity_poly.pdbx_strand_id
1 'polypeptide(L)'
;MSSREKHRAAESEAGLFDLDYLYGLKKDVIDWCMEMNLIAKAYVCPTCGVKMVLTERDGSDGCSWVCRKFGVNAQHVRGTVRKGSWFGESKLSIPENLILTYLWTVAFTLCRKIIFLQ
;
A
#
# COMPACT_ATOMS: atom_id res chain seq x y z
N MET A 1 0.14 27.09 22.23
CA MET A 1 0.19 26.10 21.13
C MET A 1 -0.54 24.84 21.56
N SER A 2 -1.52 24.43 20.78
CA SER A 2 -2.33 23.22 20.96
C SER A 2 -1.48 21.96 20.81
N SER A 3 -1.84 20.89 21.53
CA SER A 3 -1.22 19.55 21.38
C SER A 3 -1.15 19.11 19.91
N ARG A 4 -2.18 19.45 19.13
CA ARG A 4 -2.28 19.16 17.69
C ARG A 4 -1.23 19.88 16.85
N GLU A 5 -0.86 21.10 17.22
CA GLU A 5 0.15 21.90 16.51
C GLU A 5 1.56 21.37 16.78
N LYS A 6 1.82 20.90 18.01
CA LYS A 6 3.09 20.28 18.39
C LYS A 6 3.31 18.95 17.68
N HIS A 7 2.25 18.16 17.52
CA HIS A 7 2.29 16.91 16.77
C HIS A 7 2.66 17.17 15.30
N ARG A 8 1.97 18.11 14.64
CA ARG A 8 2.24 18.50 13.24
C ARG A 8 3.67 19.01 13.02
N ALA A 9 4.21 19.78 13.97
CA ALA A 9 5.58 20.27 13.88
C ALA A 9 6.60 19.12 13.96
N ALA A 10 6.39 18.16 14.88
CA ALA A 10 7.25 16.99 15.00
C ALA A 10 7.16 16.05 13.79
N GLU A 11 5.97 15.88 13.21
CA GLU A 11 5.77 15.13 11.96
C GLU A 11 6.51 15.77 10.79
N SER A 12 6.41 17.10 10.65
CA SER A 12 7.12 17.86 9.61
C SER A 12 8.64 17.84 9.77
N GLU A 13 9.15 17.85 11.00
CA GLU A 13 10.59 17.82 11.31
C GLU A 13 11.20 16.42 11.09
N ALA A 14 10.42 15.36 11.31
CA ALA A 14 10.81 13.98 11.04
C ALA A 14 10.77 13.58 9.55
N GLY A 15 10.40 14.50 8.65
CA GLY A 15 10.13 14.19 7.24
C GLY A 15 8.96 13.22 7.06
N LEU A 16 8.09 13.11 8.09
CA LEU A 16 6.90 12.29 8.05
C LEU A 16 5.87 13.04 7.21
N PHE A 17 5.85 12.73 5.92
CA PHE A 17 4.85 13.22 4.99
C PHE A 17 3.46 13.09 5.61
N ASP A 18 2.64 14.14 5.42
CA ASP A 18 1.24 14.13 5.80
C ASP A 18 0.60 12.84 5.27
N LEU A 19 0.15 11.97 6.17
CA LEU A 19 -0.48 10.70 5.80
C LEU A 19 -1.64 10.97 4.82
N ASP A 20 -2.35 12.09 4.98
CA ASP A 20 -3.42 12.50 4.05
C ASP A 20 -2.92 12.70 2.61
N TYR A 21 -1.67 13.14 2.41
CA TYR A 21 -1.05 13.27 1.09
C TYR A 21 -0.78 11.90 0.44
N LEU A 22 -0.26 10.93 1.20
CA LEU A 22 -0.07 9.56 0.73
C LEU A 22 -1.41 8.85 0.49
N TYR A 23 -2.42 9.14 1.32
CA TYR A 23 -3.79 8.64 1.14
C TYR A 23 -4.48 9.25 -0.09
N GLY A 24 -4.09 10.44 -0.54
CA GLY A 24 -4.53 11.05 -1.79
C GLY A 24 -3.89 10.43 -3.05
N LEU A 25 -2.72 9.80 -2.91
CA LEU A 25 -1.93 9.22 -4.00
C LEU A 25 -2.02 7.68 -4.04
N LYS A 26 -3.11 7.09 -3.55
CA LYS A 26 -3.29 5.63 -3.49
C LYS A 26 -2.99 4.93 -4.82
N LYS A 27 -3.40 5.53 -5.94
CA LYS A 27 -3.14 4.99 -7.27
C LYS A 27 -1.65 4.97 -7.61
N ASP A 28 -0.98 6.11 -7.42
CA ASP A 28 0.44 6.25 -7.73
C ASP A 28 1.30 5.33 -6.86
N VAL A 29 0.91 5.11 -5.59
CA VAL A 29 1.56 4.13 -4.71
C VAL A 29 1.42 2.71 -5.26
N ILE A 30 0.24 2.34 -5.75
CA ILE A 30 -0.01 1.02 -6.33
C ILE A 30 0.79 0.84 -7.62
N ASP A 31 0.80 1.84 -8.50
CA ASP A 31 1.57 1.82 -9.75
C ASP A 31 3.07 1.70 -9.45
N TRP A 32 3.59 2.48 -8.50
CA TRP A 32 4.97 2.34 -8.02
C TRP A 32 5.26 0.94 -7.45
N CYS A 33 4.37 0.39 -6.63
CA CYS A 33 4.51 -0.97 -6.11
C CYS A 33 4.55 -2.02 -7.23
N MET A 34 3.76 -1.83 -8.29
CA MET A 34 3.81 -2.68 -9.48
C MET A 34 5.14 -2.53 -10.20
N GLU A 35 5.62 -1.32 -10.47
CA GLU A 35 6.90 -1.03 -11.12
C GLU A 35 8.07 -1.72 -10.41
N MET A 36 8.10 -1.60 -9.09
CA MET A 36 9.10 -2.20 -8.20
C MET A 36 8.93 -3.72 -7.99
N ASN A 37 7.92 -4.34 -8.63
CA ASN A 37 7.56 -5.76 -8.49
C ASN A 37 7.24 -6.18 -7.05
N LEU A 38 6.82 -5.24 -6.20
CA LEU A 38 6.30 -5.53 -4.86
C LEU A 38 4.90 -6.14 -4.94
N ILE A 39 4.17 -5.84 -6.02
CA ILE A 39 2.84 -6.35 -6.34
C ILE A 39 2.81 -6.83 -7.80
N ALA A 40 1.93 -7.80 -8.10
CA ALA A 40 1.75 -8.29 -9.46
C ALA A 40 1.23 -7.20 -10.42
N LYS A 41 1.88 -7.07 -11.58
CA LYS A 41 1.49 -6.16 -12.68
C LYS A 41 0.25 -6.64 -13.46
N ALA A 42 -0.07 -7.92 -13.37
CA ALA A 42 -1.19 -8.53 -14.04
C ALA A 42 -1.74 -9.67 -13.18
N TYR A 43 -3.06 -9.84 -13.23
CA TYR A 43 -3.73 -10.93 -12.54
C TYR A 43 -4.66 -11.65 -13.52
N VAL A 44 -4.69 -12.98 -13.43
CA VAL A 44 -5.54 -13.83 -14.27
C VAL A 44 -6.68 -14.36 -13.42
N CYS A 45 -7.90 -14.33 -13.97
CA CYS A 45 -9.07 -14.85 -13.28
C CYS A 45 -8.91 -16.36 -13.07
N PRO A 46 -8.96 -16.86 -11.81
CA PRO A 46 -8.79 -18.28 -11.54
C PRO A 46 -9.92 -19.15 -12.11
N THR A 47 -11.07 -18.55 -12.42
CA THR A 47 -12.25 -19.28 -12.93
C THR A 47 -12.27 -19.36 -14.45
N CYS A 48 -11.94 -18.28 -15.16
CA CYS A 48 -12.10 -18.21 -16.62
C CYS A 48 -10.79 -18.05 -17.39
N GLY A 49 -9.64 -17.92 -16.71
CA GLY A 49 -8.32 -17.79 -17.32
C GLY A 49 -8.07 -16.46 -18.06
N VAL A 50 -9.00 -15.51 -17.99
CA VAL A 50 -8.86 -14.21 -18.67
C VAL A 50 -8.15 -13.21 -17.75
N LYS A 51 -7.30 -12.36 -18.36
CA LYS A 51 -6.64 -11.24 -17.67
C LYS A 51 -7.69 -10.32 -17.03
N MET A 52 -7.51 -10.05 -15.74
CA MET A 52 -8.36 -9.16 -14.96
C MET A 52 -7.92 -7.70 -15.14
N VAL A 53 -8.85 -6.78 -14.89
CA VAL A 53 -8.61 -5.34 -14.98
C VAL A 53 -8.51 -4.78 -13.57
N LEU A 54 -7.50 -3.95 -13.31
CA LEU A 54 -7.41 -3.21 -12.07
C LEU A 54 -8.44 -2.07 -12.09
N THR A 55 -9.28 -1.99 -11.06
CA THR A 55 -10.33 -0.95 -10.96
C THR A 55 -10.27 -0.31 -9.58
N GLU A 56 -10.45 1.02 -9.56
CA GLU A 56 -10.58 1.81 -8.33
C GLU A 56 -11.84 1.41 -7.56
N ARG A 57 -11.75 1.44 -6.24
CA ARG A 57 -12.81 0.97 -5.35
C ARG A 57 -12.66 1.55 -3.95
N ASP A 58 -13.80 1.77 -3.30
CA ASP A 58 -13.84 2.01 -1.86
C ASP A 58 -13.30 0.78 -1.10
N GLY A 59 -12.15 0.97 -0.45
CA GLY A 59 -11.42 -0.06 0.29
C GLY A 59 -10.11 0.48 0.84
N SER A 60 -9.43 -0.31 1.68
CA SER A 60 -8.16 0.08 2.30
C SER A 60 -7.10 0.47 1.27
N ASP A 61 -6.95 -0.32 0.21
CA ASP A 61 -5.97 -0.07 -0.87
C ASP A 61 -6.51 0.78 -2.02
N GLY A 62 -7.79 1.15 -1.98
CA GLY A 62 -8.40 1.95 -3.05
C GLY A 62 -8.55 1.23 -4.41
N CYS A 63 -8.15 -0.04 -4.54
CA CYS A 63 -8.18 -0.75 -5.83
C CYS A 63 -8.37 -2.28 -5.67
N SER A 64 -8.89 -2.91 -6.73
CA SER A 64 -9.07 -4.37 -6.78
C SER A 64 -9.01 -4.91 -8.21
N TRP A 65 -8.63 -6.18 -8.35
CA TRP A 65 -8.70 -6.91 -9.61
C TRP A 65 -10.14 -7.34 -9.88
N VAL A 66 -10.65 -7.01 -11.06
CA VAL A 66 -12.03 -7.35 -11.48
C VAL A 66 -12.00 -8.15 -12.78
N CYS A 67 -12.71 -9.27 -12.80
CA CYS A 67 -12.95 -10.03 -14.02
C CYS A 67 -14.15 -9.43 -14.75
N ARG A 68 -13.99 -9.08 -16.03
CA ARG A 68 -15.04 -8.48 -16.88
C ARG A 68 -15.73 -9.47 -17.83
N LYS A 69 -15.42 -10.76 -17.76
CA LYS A 69 -16.03 -11.78 -18.63
C LYS A 69 -17.46 -12.06 -18.17
N PHE A 70 -18.45 -11.58 -18.95
CA PHE A 70 -19.86 -11.85 -18.73
C PHE A 70 -20.23 -13.28 -19.20
N GLY A 71 -21.19 -13.92 -18.53
CA GLY A 71 -21.81 -15.17 -18.98
C GLY A 71 -21.16 -16.50 -18.55
N VAL A 72 -19.94 -16.49 -18.00
CA VAL A 72 -19.31 -17.72 -17.45
C VAL A 72 -19.45 -17.81 -15.92
N ASN A 73 -19.55 -16.67 -15.24
CA ASN A 73 -19.64 -16.60 -13.78
C ASN A 73 -20.93 -15.90 -13.38
N ALA A 74 -21.83 -16.60 -12.68
CA ALA A 74 -23.00 -15.97 -12.05
C ALA A 74 -22.60 -14.94 -10.97
N GLN A 75 -21.34 -14.98 -10.50
CA GLN A 75 -20.76 -14.05 -9.54
C GLN A 75 -19.63 -13.22 -10.17
N HIS A 76 -19.62 -11.92 -9.89
CA HIS A 76 -18.52 -11.03 -10.24
C HIS A 76 -17.26 -11.43 -9.46
N VAL A 77 -16.35 -12.17 -10.11
CA VAL A 77 -15.08 -12.59 -9.50
C VAL A 77 -14.19 -11.36 -9.29
N ARG A 78 -13.78 -11.16 -8.04
CA ARG A 78 -12.90 -10.07 -7.59
C ARG A 78 -11.70 -10.65 -6.85
N GLY A 79 -10.56 -9.99 -6.98
CA GLY A 79 -9.32 -10.33 -6.29
C GLY A 79 -8.70 -9.11 -5.62
N THR A 80 -8.04 -9.31 -4.49
CA THR A 80 -7.22 -8.26 -3.86
C THR A 80 -5.94 -8.06 -4.66
N VAL A 81 -5.43 -6.83 -4.68
CA VAL A 81 -4.13 -6.54 -5.32
C VAL A 81 -2.96 -7.21 -4.60
N ARG A 82 -3.15 -7.54 -3.32
CA ARG A 82 -2.11 -8.07 -2.43
C ARG A 82 -1.80 -9.55 -2.62
N LYS A 83 -2.62 -10.29 -3.34
CA LYS A 83 -2.54 -11.75 -3.35
C LYS A 83 -1.18 -12.21 -3.89
N GLY A 84 -0.47 -13.03 -3.11
CA GLY A 84 0.86 -13.52 -3.46
C GLY A 84 1.98 -12.49 -3.34
N SER A 85 1.72 -11.35 -2.69
CA SER A 85 2.73 -10.33 -2.36
C SER A 85 3.05 -10.32 -0.87
N TRP A 86 4.11 -9.59 -0.51
CA TRP A 86 4.45 -9.27 0.88
C TRP A 86 3.28 -8.68 1.68
N PHE A 87 2.34 -7.98 1.03
CA PHE A 87 1.20 -7.34 1.67
C PHE A 87 0.00 -8.27 1.92
N GLY A 88 0.07 -9.52 1.49
CA GLY A 88 -1.07 -10.45 1.36
C GLY A 88 -1.85 -10.73 2.64
N GLU A 89 -1.16 -10.80 3.78
CA GLU A 89 -1.73 -11.20 5.07
C GLU A 89 -1.84 -10.04 6.07
N SER A 90 -1.36 -8.86 5.67
CA SER A 90 -1.40 -7.67 6.51
C SER A 90 -2.80 -7.09 6.58
N LYS A 91 -3.25 -6.75 7.79
CA LYS A 91 -4.51 -6.02 8.03
C LYS A 91 -4.40 -4.53 7.68
N LEU A 92 -3.19 -4.03 7.46
CA LEU A 92 -2.90 -2.63 7.14
C LEU A 92 -2.97 -2.41 5.63
N SER A 93 -3.36 -1.23 5.17
CA SER A 93 -3.28 -0.76 3.77
C SER A 93 -1.85 -0.90 3.21
N ILE A 94 -1.70 -1.03 1.89
CA ILE A 94 -0.36 -1.03 1.26
C ILE A 94 0.45 0.23 1.65
N PRO A 95 -0.11 1.45 1.58
CA PRO A 95 0.58 2.65 2.07
C PRO A 95 1.04 2.54 3.53
N GLU A 96 0.20 2.06 4.44
CA GLU A 96 0.56 1.89 5.85
C GLU A 96 1.71 0.89 6.03
N ASN A 97 1.73 -0.22 5.30
CA ASN A 97 2.84 -1.16 5.34
C ASN A 97 4.15 -0.52 4.85
N LEU A 98 4.10 0.29 3.79
CA LEU A 98 5.27 1.01 3.29
C LEU A 98 5.78 2.03 4.30
N ILE A 99 4.89 2.81 4.93
CA ILE A 99 5.26 3.79 5.96
C ILE A 99 5.89 3.09 7.15
N LEU A 100 5.29 2.00 7.65
CA LEU A 100 5.87 1.23 8.76
C LEU A 100 7.24 0.66 8.41
N THR A 101 7.42 0.16 7.18
CA THR A 101 8.70 -0.34 6.70
C THR A 101 9.75 0.78 6.64
N TYR A 102 9.38 1.93 6.09
CA TYR A 102 10.25 3.11 6.04
C TYR A 102 10.66 3.55 7.45
N LEU A 103 9.69 3.73 8.35
CA LEU A 103 9.93 4.12 9.73
C LEU A 103 10.83 3.13 10.46
N TRP A 104 10.62 1.83 10.24
CA TRP A 104 11.48 0.81 10.81
C TRP A 104 12.91 0.96 10.31
N THR A 105 13.13 1.16 9.01
CA THR A 105 14.49 1.36 8.47
C THR A 105 15.14 2.64 8.99
N VAL A 106 14.42 3.75 9.11
CA VAL A 106 14.98 5.03 9.56
C VAL A 106 15.24 5.03 11.07
N ALA A 107 14.27 4.61 11.87
CA ALA A 107 14.39 4.57 13.33
C ALA A 107 15.46 3.57 13.80
N PHE A 108 15.56 2.40 13.14
CA PHE A 108 16.61 1.44 13.45
C PHE A 108 18.00 1.98 13.10
N THR A 109 18.12 2.78 12.04
CA THR A 109 19.39 3.43 11.66
C THR A 109 19.79 4.53 12.64
N LEU A 110 18.83 5.25 13.24
CA LEU A 110 19.09 6.23 14.31
C LEU A 110 19.58 5.57 15.61
N CYS A 111 18.96 4.48 16.05
CA CYS A 111 19.43 3.74 17.22
C CYS A 111 20.86 3.20 17.05
N ARG A 112 21.24 2.81 15.82
CA ARG A 112 22.58 2.31 15.54
C ARG A 112 23.67 3.40 15.58
N LYS A 113 23.33 4.67 15.31
CA LYS A 113 24.23 5.81 15.51
C LYS A 113 24.47 6.15 16.98
N ILE A 114 23.52 5.83 17.86
CA ILE A 114 23.64 6.07 19.31
C ILE A 114 24.52 5.01 19.99
N ILE A 115 24.53 3.76 19.49
CA ILE A 115 25.29 2.66 20.11
C ILE A 115 26.77 2.63 19.68
N PHE A 116 27.14 3.19 18.52
CA PHE A 116 28.53 3.18 18.01
C PHE A 116 29.29 4.52 18.16
N LEU A 117 28.75 5.47 18.93
CA LEU A 117 29.42 6.72 19.32
C LEU A 117 29.54 6.83 20.85
N GLN A 118 29.85 5.72 21.51
CA GLN A 118 30.29 5.68 22.91
C GLN A 118 31.57 4.88 23.03
#